data_AF-A0A7C2VD95-F1
#
_entry.id   AF-A0A7C2VD95-F1
#
_cell.length_a   1.000
_cell.length_b   1.000
_cell.length_c   1.000
_cell.angle_alpha   90.00
_cell.angle_beta   90.00
_cell.angle_gamma   90.00
#
_symmetry.space_group_name_H-M   'P 1'
#
loop_
_entity.id
_entity.type
_entity.pdbx_description
1 polymer ?
#
loop_
_entity_poly.entity_id
_entity_poly.type
_entity_poly.pdbx_seq_one_letter_code
_entity_poly.pdbx_strand_id
1 'polypeptide(L)'
;MNFCLSLLTALLNSLKRNNVKKYTRSDNARPVYVLSNGVEVEIIKWYRNSAFCLNCHKIRLVFDGTLRSCIATSEGSISILDCLRPKKDELCLEKAFNKINELRKPFWSFLQEVSRS
;
A
#
# COMPACT_ATOMS: atom_id res chain seq x y z
N MET A 1 20.14 12.30 -12.23
CA MET A 1 19.18 11.61 -11.34
C MET A 1 19.57 11.54 -9.86
N ASN A 2 20.80 11.92 -9.44
CA ASN A 2 21.27 11.73 -8.05
C ASN A 2 20.90 12.84 -7.05
N PHE A 3 20.45 14.01 -7.51
CA PHE A 3 20.17 15.17 -6.63
C PHE A 3 18.87 15.02 -5.82
N CYS A 4 17.88 14.27 -6.31
CA CYS A 4 16.59 14.11 -5.62
C CYS A 4 16.68 13.09 -4.48
N LEU A 5 17.49 12.04 -4.63
CA LEU A 5 17.70 11.05 -3.56
C LEU A 5 18.48 11.65 -2.38
N SER A 6 19.46 12.51 -2.65
CA SER A 6 20.25 13.16 -1.59
C SER A 6 19.40 14.10 -0.75
N LEU A 7 18.50 14.88 -1.37
CA LEU A 7 17.60 15.80 -0.66
C LEU A 7 16.60 15.06 0.23
N LEU A 8 15.96 14.00 -0.29
CA LEU A 8 15.02 13.20 0.51
C LEU A 8 15.73 12.54 1.70
N THR A 9 16.95 12.05 1.49
CA THR A 9 17.76 11.44 2.54
C THR A 9 18.14 12.48 3.61
N ALA A 10 18.54 13.68 3.19
CA ALA A 10 18.85 14.78 4.10
C ALA A 10 17.63 15.19 4.94
N LEU A 11 16.45 15.30 4.32
CA LEU A 11 15.21 15.62 5.02
C LEU A 11 14.83 14.54 6.04
N LEU A 12 14.87 13.26 5.64
CA LEU A 12 14.59 12.15 6.55
C LEU A 12 15.57 12.11 7.73
N ASN A 13 16.84 12.40 7.48
CA ASN A 13 17.85 12.48 8.54
C ASN A 13 17.59 13.67 9.47
N SER A 14 17.18 14.82 8.93
CA SER A 14 16.77 15.99 9.73
C SER A 14 15.59 15.66 10.65
N LEU A 15 14.54 15.02 10.11
CA LEU A 15 13.37 14.60 10.89
C LEU A 15 13.74 13.56 11.97
N LYS A 16 14.65 12.64 11.68
CA LYS A 16 15.14 11.66 12.66
C LYS A 16 15.91 12.31 13.81
N ARG A 17 16.67 13.36 13.55
CA ARG A 17 17.44 14.09 14.58
C ARG A 17 16.57 15.02 15.42
N ASN A 18 15.58 15.66 14.81
CA ASN A 18 14.83 16.75 15.42
C ASN A 18 13.44 16.35 15.95
N ASN A 19 13.08 15.06 15.91
CA ASN A 19 11.81 14.61 16.48
C ASN A 19 11.91 14.45 18.01
N VAL A 20 10.77 14.68 18.66
CA VAL A 20 10.57 14.37 20.09
C VAL A 20 9.83 13.05 20.29
N LYS A 21 9.09 12.61 19.27
CA LYS A 21 8.36 11.34 19.27
C LYS A 21 8.29 10.79 17.85
N LYS A 22 8.33 9.47 17.74
CA LYS A 22 8.07 8.74 16.49
C LYS A 22 7.05 7.64 16.75
N TYR A 23 6.07 7.52 15.87
CA TYR A 23 5.13 6.41 15.87
C TYR A 23 4.83 5.97 14.44
N THR A 24 4.16 4.83 14.28
CA THR A 24 3.84 4.25 12.97
C THR A 24 2.33 4.06 12.86
N ARG A 25 1.73 4.50 11.75
CA ARG A 25 0.32 4.22 11.44
C ARG A 25 0.15 2.74 11.09
N SER A 26 -0.96 2.14 11.50
CA SER A 26 -1.32 0.76 11.12
C SER A 26 -1.44 0.64 9.60
N ASP A 27 -2.14 1.58 8.96
CA ASP A 27 -2.29 1.59 7.51
C ASP A 27 -0.96 1.86 6.81
N ASN A 28 -0.54 0.91 5.98
CA ASN A 28 0.65 1.01 5.14
C ASN A 28 1.96 1.30 5.91
N ALA A 29 2.01 1.00 7.21
CA ALA A 29 3.18 1.17 8.07
C ALA A 29 3.89 2.53 7.93
N ARG A 30 3.10 3.61 7.84
CA ARG A 30 3.63 4.95 7.55
C ARG A 30 4.19 5.58 8.82
N PRO A 31 5.49 5.95 8.87
CA PRO A 31 6.07 6.59 10.04
C PRO A 31 5.63 8.05 10.13
N VAL A 32 5.34 8.47 11.36
CA VAL A 32 5.02 9.85 11.72
C VAL A 32 6.07 10.34 12.70
N TYR A 33 6.63 11.52 12.42
CA TYR A 33 7.60 12.22 13.24
C TYR A 33 6.94 13.44 13.87
N VAL A 34 6.93 13.52 15.19
CA VAL A 34 6.43 14.69 15.93
C VAL A 34 7.61 15.57 16.26
N LEU A 35 7.59 16.83 15.80
CA LEU A 35 8.62 17.83 16.06
C LEU A 35 8.38 18.53 17.40
N SER A 36 9.39 19.24 17.90
CA SER A 36 9.33 19.94 19.20
C SER A 36 8.24 21.02 19.28
N ASN A 37 7.86 21.60 18.14
CA ASN A 37 6.76 22.56 18.02
C ASN A 37 5.38 21.89 17.88
N GLY A 38 5.29 20.57 18.03
CA GLY A 38 4.05 19.80 17.93
C GLY A 38 3.62 19.46 16.50
N VAL A 39 4.36 19.88 15.47
CA VAL A 39 4.04 19.54 14.07
C VAL A 39 4.30 18.05 13.84
N GLU A 40 3.31 17.37 13.28
CA GLU A 40 3.44 15.97 12.83
C GLU A 40 3.78 15.92 11.35
N VAL A 41 4.88 15.24 11.01
CA VAL A 41 5.31 14.99 9.64
C VAL A 41 5.19 13.50 9.34
N GLU A 42 4.27 13.14 8.45
CA GLU A 42 4.05 11.77 8.00
C GLU A 42 4.77 11.50 6.68
N ILE A 43 5.50 10.38 6.60
CA ILE A 43 6.23 10.00 5.38
C ILE A 43 5.51 8.85 4.68
N ILE A 44 5.11 9.08 3.43
CA ILE A 44 4.47 8.07 2.58
C ILE A 44 5.51 7.53 1.58
N LYS A 45 6.06 6.35 1.86
CA LYS A 45 6.99 5.65 0.94
C LYS A 45 6.37 4.34 0.46
N TRP A 46 5.75 4.37 -0.72
CA TRP A 46 5.12 3.17 -1.30
C TRP A 46 6.07 2.37 -2.22
N TYR A 47 7.03 3.03 -2.84
CA TYR A 47 7.93 2.42 -3.83
C TYR A 47 9.06 1.64 -3.15
N ARG A 48 9.23 0.37 -3.54
CA ARG A 48 10.19 -0.57 -2.95
C ARG A 48 10.14 -0.55 -1.41
N ASN A 49 8.92 -0.74 -0.89
CA ASN A 49 8.62 -0.78 0.53
C ASN A 49 7.66 -1.95 0.83
N SER A 50 8.21 -3.05 1.32
CA SER A 50 7.50 -4.27 1.67
C SER A 50 6.58 -4.06 2.86
N ALA A 51 7.02 -3.29 3.88
CA ALA A 51 6.19 -2.93 5.02
C ALA A 51 4.95 -2.15 4.59
N PHE A 52 5.07 -1.26 3.60
CA PHE A 52 3.92 -0.54 3.03
C PHE A 52 2.91 -1.50 2.38
N CYS A 53 3.40 -2.46 1.59
CA CYS A 53 2.58 -3.43 0.88
C CYS A 53 1.91 -4.43 1.83
N LEU A 54 2.63 -4.93 2.84
CA LEU A 54 2.13 -5.90 3.82
C LEU A 54 1.00 -5.32 4.68
N ASN A 55 1.01 -4.02 4.93
CA ASN A 55 -0.01 -3.31 5.69
C ASN A 55 -1.08 -2.66 4.79
N CYS A 56 -1.29 -3.19 3.57
CA CYS A 56 -2.30 -2.71 2.64
C CYS A 56 -3.53 -3.62 2.63
N HIS A 57 -4.68 -3.11 3.08
CA HIS A 57 -5.94 -3.86 3.17
C HIS A 57 -6.96 -3.52 2.06
N LYS A 58 -6.53 -2.77 1.03
CA LYS A 58 -7.44 -2.19 0.03
C LYS A 58 -7.70 -3.13 -1.14
N ILE A 59 -8.96 -3.41 -1.46
CA ILE A 59 -9.41 -3.94 -2.76
C ILE A 59 -9.88 -2.77 -3.61
N ARG A 60 -9.65 -2.85 -4.93
CA ARG A 60 -10.07 -1.83 -5.89
C ARG A 60 -11.03 -2.45 -6.90
N LEU A 61 -12.13 -1.75 -7.19
CA LEU A 61 -12.97 -2.03 -8.34
C LEU A 61 -12.49 -1.16 -9.50
N VAL A 62 -12.19 -1.79 -10.64
CA VAL A 62 -11.79 -1.12 -11.87
C VAL A 62 -13.03 -0.87 -12.74
N PHE A 63 -12.94 0.09 -13.66
CA PHE A 63 -14.06 0.55 -14.51
C PHE A 63 -14.74 -0.57 -15.32
N ASP A 64 -14.02 -1.65 -15.61
CA ASP A 64 -14.48 -2.84 -16.33
C ASP A 64 -15.25 -3.83 -15.44
N GLY A 65 -15.45 -3.52 -14.16
CA GLY A 65 -16.10 -4.42 -13.21
C GLY A 65 -15.15 -5.48 -12.63
N THR A 66 -13.84 -5.27 -12.73
CA THR A 66 -12.84 -6.21 -12.20
C THR A 66 -12.32 -5.77 -10.83
N LEU A 67 -12.31 -6.69 -9.85
CA LEU A 67 -11.67 -6.53 -8.56
C LEU A 67 -10.15 -6.77 -8.66
N ARG A 68 -9.36 -5.85 -8.08
CA ARG A 68 -7.90 -5.95 -7.95
C ARG A 68 -7.49 -5.85 -6.48
N SER A 69 -6.60 -6.75 -6.05
CA SER A 69 -6.01 -6.73 -4.71
C SER A 69 -4.86 -5.71 -4.59
N CYS A 70 -4.31 -5.25 -5.71
CA CYS A 70 -3.20 -4.29 -5.75
C CYS A 70 -3.40 -3.23 -6.85
N ILE A 71 -2.82 -2.04 -6.65
CA ILE A 71 -2.80 -0.99 -7.68
C ILE A 71 -1.71 -1.21 -8.73
N ALA A 72 -0.62 -1.89 -8.35
CA ALA A 72 0.58 -2.02 -9.17
C ALA A 72 0.60 -3.28 -10.05
N THR A 73 -0.39 -4.18 -9.91
CA THR A 73 -0.51 -5.39 -10.72
C THR A 73 -1.98 -5.73 -10.97
N SER A 74 -2.24 -6.38 -12.10
CA SER A 74 -3.53 -6.99 -12.44
C SER A 74 -3.53 -8.50 -12.20
N GLU A 75 -2.44 -9.08 -11.72
CA GLU A 75 -2.36 -10.51 -11.44
C GLU A 75 -3.41 -10.93 -10.39
N GLY A 76 -4.13 -12.02 -10.65
CA GLY A 76 -5.17 -12.53 -9.75
C GLY A 76 -6.45 -11.68 -9.69
N SER A 77 -6.68 -10.80 -10.67
CA SER A 77 -7.89 -9.98 -10.75
C SER A 77 -9.15 -10.81 -11.06
N ILE A 78 -10.30 -10.43 -10.52
CA ILE A 78 -11.55 -11.19 -10.63
C ILE A 78 -12.67 -10.29 -11.16
N SER A 79 -13.29 -10.65 -12.29
CA SER A 79 -14.48 -9.94 -12.80
C SER A 79 -15.69 -10.28 -11.93
N ILE A 80 -16.51 -9.27 -11.61
CA ILE A 80 -17.77 -9.43 -10.89
C ILE A 80 -18.99 -9.04 -11.74
N LEU A 81 -18.81 -8.79 -13.04
CA LEU A 81 -19.91 -8.40 -13.92
C LEU A 81 -21.04 -9.44 -13.95
N ASP A 82 -20.67 -10.72 -14.02
CA ASP A 82 -21.64 -11.83 -14.02
C ASP A 82 -22.37 -11.98 -12.69
N CYS A 83 -21.74 -11.57 -11.57
CA CYS A 83 -22.41 -11.51 -10.28
C CYS A 83 -23.42 -10.35 -10.16
N LEU A 84 -23.32 -9.35 -11.04
CA LEU A 84 -24.17 -8.15 -10.99
C LEU A 84 -25.33 -8.20 -11.99
N ARG A 85 -25.23 -9.00 -13.05
CA ARG A 85 -26.17 -9.00 -14.18
C ARG A 85 -26.64 -10.43 -14.54
N PRO A 86 -27.91 -10.61 -14.95
CA PRO A 86 -28.98 -9.60 -15.07
C PRO A 86 -29.58 -9.17 -13.72
N LYS A 87 -29.40 -9.99 -12.68
CA LYS A 87 -29.79 -9.70 -11.30
C LYS A 87 -28.58 -9.92 -10.41
N LYS A 88 -28.45 -9.08 -9.37
CA LYS A 88 -27.42 -9.21 -8.34
C LYS A 88 -27.48 -10.59 -7.67
N ASP A 89 -26.35 -11.28 -7.65
CA ASP A 89 -26.08 -12.50 -6.89
C ASP A 89 -25.09 -12.18 -5.76
N GLU A 90 -25.61 -12.14 -4.53
CA GLU A 90 -24.81 -11.83 -3.34
C GLU A 90 -23.79 -12.91 -2.99
N LEU A 91 -24.12 -14.18 -3.21
CA LEU A 91 -23.22 -15.30 -2.92
C LEU A 91 -22.04 -15.31 -3.91
N CYS A 92 -22.29 -14.97 -5.17
CA CYS A 92 -21.25 -14.78 -6.18
C CYS A 92 -20.28 -13.65 -5.77
N LEU A 93 -20.82 -12.51 -5.34
CA LEU A 93 -20.00 -11.37 -4.87
C LEU A 93 -19.17 -11.74 -3.63
N GLU A 94 -19.77 -12.40 -2.64
CA GLU A 94 -19.08 -12.84 -1.43
C GLU A 94 -17.89 -13.77 -1.78
N LYS A 95 -18.12 -14.76 -2.66
CA LYS A 95 -17.07 -15.64 -3.16
C LYS A 95 -15.96 -14.87 -3.88
N ALA A 96 -16.31 -13.88 -4.69
CA ALA A 96 -15.32 -13.04 -5.38
C ALA A 96 -14.47 -12.23 -4.39
N PHE A 97 -15.08 -11.63 -3.37
CA PHE A 97 -14.37 -10.88 -2.32
C PHE A 97 -13.48 -11.78 -1.45
N ASN A 98 -13.96 -12.96 -1.07
CA ASN A 98 -13.14 -13.94 -0.35
C ASN A 98 -11.96 -14.39 -1.22
N LYS A 99 -12.20 -14.67 -2.50
CA LYS A 99 -11.14 -15.14 -3.40
C LYS A 99 -10.07 -14.09 -3.66
N ILE A 100 -10.44 -12.83 -3.90
CA ILE A 100 -9.45 -11.76 -4.12
C ILE A 100 -8.65 -11.45 -2.84
N ASN A 101 -9.24 -11.66 -1.66
CA ASN A 101 -8.54 -11.56 -0.39
C ASN A 101 -7.51 -12.69 -0.21
N GLU A 102 -7.86 -13.94 -0.55
CA GLU A 102 -6.92 -15.08 -0.53
C GLU A 102 -5.73 -14.86 -1.47
N LEU A 103 -5.98 -14.29 -2.65
CA LEU A 103 -4.95 -14.00 -3.65
C LEU A 103 -4.09 -12.78 -3.30
N ARG A 104 -4.40 -12.06 -2.22
CA ARG A 104 -3.67 -10.85 -1.84
C ARG A 104 -2.24 -11.22 -1.45
N LYS A 105 -1.28 -10.65 -2.16
CA LYS A 105 0.14 -10.73 -1.86
C LYS A 105 0.78 -9.34 -1.99
N PRO A 106 1.85 -9.05 -1.23
CA PRO A 106 2.57 -7.79 -1.38
C PRO A 106 3.22 -7.73 -2.76
N PHE A 107 3.08 -6.58 -3.44
CA PHE A 107 3.75 -6.36 -4.72
C PHE A 107 5.27 -6.25 -4.54
N TRP A 108 5.70 -5.40 -3.61
CA TRP A 108 7.08 -5.37 -3.13
C TRP A 108 7.24 -6.38 -2.00
N SER A 109 7.95 -7.47 -2.25
CA SER A 109 8.32 -8.43 -1.21
C SER A 109 9.69 -8.10 -0.61
N PHE A 110 9.98 -8.58 0.61
CA PHE A 110 11.29 -8.39 1.25
C PHE A 110 12.46 -8.85 0.37
N LEU A 111 12.29 -9.95 -0.37
CA LEU A 111 13.32 -10.49 -1.29
C LEU A 111 13.64 -9.53 -2.45
N GLN A 112 12.66 -8.75 -2.91
CA GLN A 112 12.84 -7.76 -3.96
C GLN A 112 13.49 -6.47 -3.46
N GLU A 113 13.39 -6.18 -2.16
CA GLU A 113 14.03 -5.00 -1.57
C GLU A 113 15.55 -5.15 -1.53
N VAL A 114 16.02 -6.30 -1.05
CA VAL A 114 17.44 -6.63 -0.83
C VAL A 114 18.18 -6.87 -2.14
N SER A 115 17.55 -7.48 -3.15
CA SER A 115 18.19 -7.82 -4.42
C SER A 115 18.50 -6.63 -5.34
N ARG A 116 18.07 -5.42 -4.98
CA ARG A 116 18.20 -4.20 -5.82
C ARG A 116 18.75 -3.00 -5.03
N SER A 117 19.24 -3.23 -3.81
CA SER A 117 19.86 -2.21 -2.94
C SER A 117 21.37 -2.31 -3.00
#